data_AF-A0A819KVA5-F1
#
_entry.id   AF-A0A819KVA5-F1
#
_cell.length_a   1.000
_cell.length_b   1.000
_cell.length_c   1.000
_cell.angle_alpha   90.00
_cell.angle_beta   90.00
_cell.angle_gamma   90.00
#
_symmetry.space_group_name_H-M   'P 1'
#
loop_
_entity.id
_entity.type
_entity.pdbx_description
1 polymer ?
#
loop_
_entity_poly.entity_id
_entity_poly.type
_entity_poly.pdbx_seq_one_letter_code
_entity_poly.pdbx_strand_id
1 'polypeptide(L)'
;MSTPSPSTESQRHHHHHHHHHHPHHPPSSDNPPNLLNLENDQERTNYIIDTFVKNFGESMRENPKGWRGRFRKMASDEFAFYRGSAVLFYRDLH
;
A
#
# COMPACT_ATOMS: atom_id res chain seq x y z
N MET A 1 4.10 -44.03 47.39
CA MET A 1 2.73 -43.53 47.15
C MET A 1 2.36 -43.93 45.74
N SER A 2 1.40 -44.84 45.61
CA SER A 2 0.88 -45.37 44.35
C SER A 2 -0.39 -44.60 43.98
N THR A 3 -0.56 -44.25 42.70
CA THR A 3 -1.86 -44.25 42.03
C THR A 3 -1.67 -44.55 40.53
N PRO A 4 -2.67 -45.17 39.87
CA PRO A 4 -2.52 -45.89 38.61
C PRO A 4 -3.10 -45.17 37.37
N SER A 5 -2.73 -45.66 36.17
CA SER A 5 -3.43 -45.51 34.86
C SER A 5 -4.92 -45.93 34.96
N PRO A 6 -5.85 -45.66 33.99
CA PRO A 6 -5.67 -45.62 32.52
C PRO A 6 -6.56 -44.56 31.81
N SER A 7 -6.51 -44.39 30.48
CA SER A 7 -7.54 -44.95 29.57
C SER A 7 -7.28 -44.33 28.20
N THR A 8 -6.84 -45.12 27.23
CA THR A 8 -7.66 -45.66 26.14
C THR A 8 -7.48 -44.81 24.90
N GLU A 9 -6.54 -45.19 24.05
CA GLU A 9 -6.77 -44.97 22.63
C GLU A 9 -6.49 -46.24 21.86
N SER A 10 -7.55 -47.05 21.91
CA SER A 10 -7.87 -48.08 20.95
C SER A 10 -7.79 -47.51 19.53
N GLN A 11 -7.44 -48.41 18.62
CA GLN A 11 -7.92 -48.41 17.25
C GLN A 11 -7.22 -47.50 16.23
N ARG A 12 -6.12 -48.07 15.73
CA ARG A 12 -5.74 -48.02 14.33
C ARG A 12 -6.94 -48.39 13.45
N HIS A 13 -7.51 -47.41 12.74
CA HIS A 13 -8.29 -47.64 11.52
C HIS A 13 -7.67 -46.81 10.40
N HIS A 14 -7.05 -47.52 9.47
CA HIS A 14 -6.54 -46.95 8.22
C HIS A 14 -7.71 -46.42 7.38
N HIS A 15 -7.95 -45.11 7.42
CA HIS A 15 -8.80 -44.43 6.45
C HIS A 15 -7.96 -44.05 5.23
N HIS A 16 -8.14 -44.80 4.13
CA HIS A 16 -7.68 -44.40 2.81
C HIS A 16 -8.48 -43.16 2.37
N HIS A 17 -7.94 -41.96 2.60
CA HIS A 17 -8.49 -40.72 2.05
C HIS A 17 -8.08 -40.61 0.57
N HIS A 18 -9.01 -40.94 -0.32
CA HIS A 18 -8.91 -40.57 -1.74
C HIS A 18 -8.86 -39.04 -1.85
N HIS A 19 -7.67 -38.47 -2.06
CA HIS A 19 -7.52 -37.06 -2.41
C HIS A 19 -8.07 -36.85 -3.82
N HIS A 20 -9.33 -36.39 -3.91
CA HIS A 20 -9.82 -35.75 -5.13
C HIS A 20 -8.99 -34.47 -5.33
N HIS A 21 -8.03 -34.52 -6.27
CA HIS A 21 -7.39 -33.32 -6.79
C HIS A 21 -8.45 -32.49 -7.52
N HIS A 22 -9.00 -31.48 -6.86
CA HIS A 22 -9.64 -30.39 -7.58
C HIS A 22 -8.58 -29.70 -8.45
N PRO A 23 -8.84 -29.43 -9.73
CA PRO A 23 -7.95 -28.62 -10.52
C PRO A 23 -7.87 -27.23 -9.88
N HIS A 24 -6.69 -26.84 -9.40
CA HIS A 24 -6.44 -25.47 -9.01
C HIS A 24 -6.53 -24.60 -10.27
N HIS A 25 -7.68 -23.97 -10.47
CA HIS A 25 -7.78 -22.85 -11.40
C HIS A 25 -6.80 -21.75 -10.92
N PRO A 26 -5.89 -21.25 -11.76
CA PRO A 26 -5.10 -20.08 -11.42
C PRO A 26 -6.06 -18.90 -11.18
N PRO A 27 -5.80 -18.02 -10.20
CA PRO A 27 -6.59 -16.80 -10.06
C PRO A 27 -6.42 -16.00 -11.36
N SER A 28 -7.51 -15.71 -12.04
CA SER A 28 -7.54 -14.91 -13.27
C SER A 28 -6.90 -13.55 -13.00
N SER A 29 -5.64 -13.39 -13.44
CA SER A 29 -4.87 -12.14 -13.39
C SER A 29 -5.27 -11.22 -14.56
N ASP A 30 -6.57 -11.09 -14.82
CA ASP A 30 -7.12 -10.29 -15.91
C ASP A 30 -8.15 -9.29 -15.38
N ASN A 31 -7.88 -8.68 -14.22
CA ASN A 31 -8.51 -7.41 -13.93
C ASN A 31 -7.64 -6.35 -14.61
N PRO A 32 -8.05 -5.75 -15.74
CA PRO A 32 -7.29 -4.68 -16.34
C PRO A 32 -7.10 -3.59 -15.26
N PRO A 33 -5.89 -3.03 -15.11
CA PRO A 33 -5.70 -1.92 -14.20
C PRO A 33 -6.74 -0.87 -14.55
N ASN A 34 -7.41 -0.31 -13.54
CA ASN A 34 -8.46 0.67 -13.74
C ASN A 34 -7.86 1.89 -14.48
N LEU A 35 -7.90 1.88 -15.81
CA LEU A 35 -7.21 2.84 -16.68
C LEU A 35 -7.70 4.27 -16.42
N LEU A 36 -8.97 4.40 -16.00
CA LEU A 36 -9.57 5.66 -15.58
C LEU A 36 -8.94 6.20 -14.28
N ASN A 37 -8.55 5.32 -13.36
CA ASN A 37 -7.81 5.72 -12.17
C ASN A 37 -6.39 6.14 -12.53
N LEU A 38 -5.71 5.45 -13.46
CA LEU A 38 -4.34 5.78 -13.85
C LEU A 38 -4.22 7.14 -14.56
N GLU A 39 -5.21 7.49 -15.39
CA GLU A 39 -5.25 8.80 -16.07
C GLU A 39 -5.46 9.93 -15.05
N ASN A 40 -6.38 9.74 -14.10
CA ASN A 40 -6.55 10.64 -12.95
C ASN A 40 -5.28 10.72 -12.08
N ASP A 41 -4.58 9.60 -11.87
CA ASP A 41 -3.33 9.55 -11.10
C ASP A 41 -2.21 10.34 -11.79
N GLN A 42 -2.13 10.30 -13.12
CA GLN A 42 -1.14 11.07 -13.89
C GLN A 42 -1.45 12.56 -13.88
N GLU A 43 -2.70 12.95 -14.09
CA GLU A 43 -3.13 14.35 -14.00
C GLU A 43 -2.86 14.92 -12.60
N ARG A 44 -3.17 14.14 -11.56
CA ARG A 44 -2.90 14.52 -10.18
C ARG A 44 -1.41 14.64 -9.92
N THR A 45 -0.61 13.69 -10.38
CA THR A 45 0.86 13.72 -10.25
C THR A 45 1.45 14.97 -10.90
N ASN A 46 1.02 15.29 -12.12
CA ASN A 46 1.46 16.49 -12.83
C ASN A 46 1.10 17.75 -12.05
N TYR A 47 -0.13 17.85 -11.52
CA TYR A 47 -0.53 19.01 -10.75
C TYR A 47 0.28 19.18 -9.46
N ILE A 48 0.61 18.09 -8.77
CA ILE A 48 1.51 18.12 -7.62
C ILE A 48 2.85 18.70 -8.04
N ILE A 49 3.47 18.14 -9.08
CA ILE A 49 4.78 18.57 -9.58
C ILE A 49 4.74 20.05 -9.95
N ASP A 50 3.75 20.50 -10.73
CA ASP A 50 3.60 21.89 -11.15
C ASP A 50 3.44 22.82 -9.95
N THR A 51 2.64 22.42 -8.96
CA THR A 51 2.47 23.18 -7.72
C THR A 51 3.80 23.33 -6.99
N PHE A 52 4.59 22.26 -6.88
CA PHE A 52 5.89 22.32 -6.22
C PHE A 52 6.91 23.16 -6.99
N VAL A 53 6.99 23.01 -8.32
CA VAL A 53 7.89 23.78 -9.17
C VAL A 53 7.54 25.26 -9.13
N LYS A 54 6.24 25.59 -9.22
CA LYS A 54 5.74 26.97 -9.19
C LYS A 54 6.06 27.67 -7.86
N ASN A 55 5.88 27.00 -6.73
CA ASN A 55 6.01 27.63 -5.41
C ASN A 55 7.43 27.54 -4.82
N PHE A 56 8.22 26.52 -5.20
CA PHE A 56 9.52 26.25 -4.57
C PHE A 56 10.68 26.11 -5.57
N GLY A 57 10.45 26.35 -6.86
CA GLY A 57 11.47 26.20 -7.89
C GLY A 57 12.73 27.05 -7.66
N GLU A 58 12.59 28.23 -7.06
CA GLU A 58 13.74 29.04 -6.65
C GLU A 58 14.55 28.37 -5.54
N SER A 59 13.91 27.99 -4.43
CA SER A 59 14.57 27.25 -3.34
C SER A 59 15.20 25.93 -3.80
N MET A 60 14.58 25.24 -4.76
CA MET A 60 15.12 24.02 -5.38
C MET A 60 16.43 24.28 -6.13
N ARG A 61 16.55 25.44 -6.81
CA ARG A 61 17.75 25.83 -7.56
C ARG A 61 18.85 26.35 -6.62
N GLU A 62 18.49 27.17 -5.64
CA GLU A 62 19.44 27.80 -4.72
C GLU A 62 20.06 26.79 -3.74
N ASN A 63 19.24 25.90 -3.17
CA ASN A 63 19.71 24.91 -2.20
C ASN A 63 19.02 23.55 -2.39
N PRO A 64 19.43 22.77 -3.41
CA PRO A 64 18.82 21.48 -3.70
C PRO A 64 18.85 20.50 -2.51
N LYS A 65 19.95 20.48 -1.74
CA LYS A 65 20.08 19.57 -0.58
C LYS A 65 19.16 19.96 0.57
N GLY A 66 19.11 21.25 0.89
CA GLY A 66 18.23 21.80 1.92
C GLY A 66 16.76 21.60 1.56
N TRP A 67 16.40 21.86 0.30
CA TRP A 67 15.05 21.62 -0.19
C TRP A 67 14.63 20.15 -0.07
N ARG A 68 15.47 19.18 -0.48
CA ARG A 68 15.17 17.74 -0.30
C ARG A 68 14.93 17.37 1.17
N GLY A 69 15.69 17.98 2.09
CA GLY A 69 15.49 17.79 3.53
C GLY A 69 14.13 18.34 4.01
N ARG A 70 13.77 19.55 3.56
CA ARG A 70 12.45 20.15 3.83
C ARG A 70 11.32 19.33 3.25
N PHE A 71 11.44 18.90 1.99
CA PHE A 71 10.44 18.08 1.31
C PHE A 71 10.20 16.77 2.05
N ARG A 72 11.25 16.05 2.49
CA ARG A 72 11.08 14.83 3.31
C ARG A 72 10.36 15.08 4.63
N LYS A 73 10.58 16.24 5.27
CA LYS A 73 9.85 16.62 6.49
C LYS A 73 8.39 16.97 6.22
N MET A 74 8.08 17.50 5.04
CA MET A 74 6.70 17.73 4.63
C MET A 74 6.01 16.41 4.31
N ALA A 75 6.69 15.52 3.59
CA ALA A 75 6.17 14.21 3.18
C ALA A 75 6.25 13.14 4.28
N SER A 76 6.45 13.51 5.55
CA SER A 76 6.50 12.55 6.66
C SER A 76 5.14 11.94 6.98
N ASP A 77 4.08 12.70 6.75
CA ASP A 77 2.69 12.32 7.00
C ASP A 77 1.76 13.23 6.18
N GLU A 78 0.50 12.83 6.06
CA GLU A 78 -0.51 13.51 5.25
C GLU A 78 -0.77 14.95 5.72
N PHE A 79 -0.84 15.16 7.05
CA PHE A 79 -1.10 16.48 7.62
C PHE A 79 0.07 17.43 7.35
N ALA A 80 1.31 16.99 7.57
CA ALA A 80 2.52 17.76 7.27
C ALA A 80 2.63 18.08 5.78
N PHE A 81 2.21 17.14 4.91
CA PHE A 81 2.22 17.34 3.47
C PHE A 81 1.25 18.46 3.10
N TYR A 82 -0.02 18.32 3.43
CA TYR A 82 -1.05 19.33 3.13
C TYR A 82 -0.80 20.66 3.84
N ARG A 83 -0.23 20.68 5.04
CA ARG A 83 0.19 21.93 5.71
C ARG A 83 1.25 22.67 4.88
N GLY A 84 2.17 21.95 4.27
CA GLY A 84 3.21 22.52 3.41
C GLY A 84 2.80 22.72 1.94
N SER A 85 1.62 22.24 1.55
CA SER A 85 1.09 22.28 0.19
C SER A 85 -0.41 22.60 0.15
N ALA A 86 -0.87 23.55 0.96
CA ALA A 86 -2.31 23.81 1.20
C ALA A 86 -3.18 23.98 -0.06
N VAL A 87 -2.61 24.43 -1.18
CA VAL A 87 -3.29 24.49 -2.49
C VAL A 87 -3.77 23.10 -2.94
N LEU A 88 -2.98 22.05 -2.71
CA LEU A 88 -3.34 20.67 -3.01
C LEU A 88 -4.52 20.20 -2.16
N PHE A 89 -4.55 20.58 -0.88
CA PHE A 89 -5.64 20.22 0.02
C PHE A 89 -6.99 20.73 -0.48
N TYR A 90 -7.08 22.01 -0.84
CA TYR A 90 -8.33 22.59 -1.34
C TYR A 90 -8.78 22.02 -2.68
N ARG A 91 -7.84 21.58 -3.53
CA ARG A 91 -8.18 20.90 -4.78
C ARG A 91 -8.74 19.50 -4.52
N ASP A 92 -8.15 18.77 -3.57
CA ASP A 92 -8.51 17.38 -3.27
C ASP A 92 -9.79 17.27 -2.42
N LEU A 93 -10.42 18.39 -2.01
CA LEU A 93 -11.64 18.45 -1.20
C LEU A 93 -12.96 18.31 -2.00
N HIS A 94 -12.89 17.97 -3.28
CA HIS A 94 -14.04 17.94 -4.20
C HIS A 94 -14.15 16.59 -4.90
#